data_AF-A0A1Q7ZLV2-F1
#
_entry.id   AF-A0A1Q7ZLV2-F1
#
_cell.length_a   1.000
_cell.length_b   1.000
_cell.length_c   1.000
_cell.angle_alpha   90.00
_cell.angle_beta   90.00
_cell.angle_gamma   90.00
#
_symmetry.space_group_name_H-M   'P 1'
#
loop_
_entity.id
_entity.type
_entity.pdbx_description
1 polymer ?
#
loop_
_entity_poly.entity_id
_entity_poly.type
_entity_poly.pdbx_seq_one_letter_code
_entity_poly.pdbx_strand_id
1 'polypeptide(L)'
;MLESEVHVGDRLGIGSAEFAVTQPRFPCYKLGLRFGTQAILKTFLDSERSGYYLKVLREGKVKAGDPIRTLEVNENSPSITSMVQMIKRSG
;
A
#
# COMPACT_ATOMS: atom_id res chain seq x y z
N MET A 1 -10.82 2.16 -1.64
CA MET A 1 -9.75 2.05 -0.62
C MET A 1 -8.54 2.81 -1.11
N LEU A 2 -8.30 3.99 -0.52
CA LEU A 2 -7.14 4.83 -0.81
C LEU A 2 -6.14 4.80 0.35
N GLU A 3 -4.90 5.21 0.09
CA GLU A 3 -3.78 5.19 1.06
C GLU A 3 -4.07 6.00 2.33
N SER A 4 -4.94 7.00 2.26
CA SER A 4 -5.34 7.84 3.39
C SER A 4 -6.32 7.17 4.34
N GLU A 5 -7.01 6.12 3.89
CA GLU A 5 -8.08 5.42 4.63
C GLU A 5 -7.63 4.05 5.16
N VAL A 6 -6.44 3.60 4.75
CA VAL A 6 -5.91 2.27 5.05
C VAL A 6 -4.74 2.40 6.00
N HIS A 7 -4.76 1.62 7.08
CA HIS A 7 -3.75 1.64 8.13
C HIS A 7 -2.84 0.41 8.06
N VAL A 8 -1.61 0.57 8.55
CA VAL A 8 -0.70 -0.56 8.73
C VAL A 8 -1.34 -1.55 9.70
N GLY A 9 -1.43 -2.81 9.29
CA GLY A 9 -2.07 -3.87 10.06
C GLY A 9 -3.56 -4.09 9.78
N ASP A 10 -4.22 -3.25 8.95
CA ASP A 10 -5.59 -3.51 8.51
C ASP A 10 -5.70 -4.91 7.89
N ARG A 11 -6.77 -5.64 8.24
CA ARG A 11 -7.02 -6.97 7.70
C ARG A 11 -8.03 -6.91 6.58
N LEU A 12 -7.67 -7.50 5.45
CA LEU A 12 -8.47 -7.48 4.23
C LEU A 12 -8.81 -8.91 3.81
N GLY A 13 -10.05 -9.11 3.40
CA GLY A 13 -10.54 -10.34 2.79
C GLY A 13 -10.76 -10.15 1.30
N ILE A 14 -10.23 -11.08 0.49
CA ILE A 14 -10.45 -11.11 -0.97
C ILE A 14 -10.68 -12.56 -1.38
N GLY A 15 -11.81 -12.86 -2.01
CA GLY A 15 -12.20 -14.24 -2.30
C GLY A 15 -12.25 -15.07 -1.00
N SER A 16 -11.44 -16.12 -0.92
CA SER A 16 -11.27 -16.95 0.28
C SER A 16 -9.94 -16.73 1.02
N ALA A 17 -9.16 -15.72 0.63
CA ALA A 17 -7.87 -15.39 1.24
C ALA A 17 -7.98 -14.20 2.20
N GLU A 18 -7.08 -14.16 3.19
CA GLU A 18 -6.96 -13.05 4.13
C GLU A 18 -5.55 -12.46 4.11
N PHE A 19 -5.49 -11.14 4.22
CA PHE A 19 -4.26 -10.36 4.13
C PHE A 19 -4.17 -9.33 5.25
N ALA A 20 -2.95 -8.94 5.59
CA ALA A 20 -2.66 -7.76 6.40
C ALA A 20 -1.94 -6.72 5.56
N VAL A 21 -2.32 -5.45 5.68
CA VAL A 21 -1.58 -4.33 5.11
C VAL A 21 -0.26 -4.15 5.89
N THR A 22 0.86 -4.00 5.18
CA THR A 22 2.19 -3.95 5.83
C THR A 22 2.87 -2.60 5.72
N GLN A 23 3.09 -2.11 4.51
CA GLN A 23 3.87 -0.90 4.28
C GLN A 23 3.52 -0.27 2.93
N PRO A 24 3.71 1.05 2.77
CA PRO A 24 3.70 1.68 1.46
C PRO A 24 4.70 1.02 0.52
N ARG A 25 4.40 1.07 -0.78
CA ARG A 25 5.40 0.71 -1.79
C ARG A 25 6.31 1.91 -2.05
N PHE A 26 7.60 1.75 -1.76
CA PHE A 26 8.59 2.75 -2.16
C PHE A 26 9.00 2.58 -3.63
N PRO A 27 9.16 3.69 -4.38
CA PRO A 27 9.64 3.62 -5.74
C PRO A 27 11.13 3.24 -5.76
N CYS A 28 11.55 2.57 -6.82
CA CYS A 28 12.96 2.21 -7.05
C CYS A 28 13.36 2.64 -8.47
N TYR A 29 14.66 2.64 -8.77
CA TYR A 29 15.20 3.09 -10.05
C TYR A 29 14.53 2.46 -11.30
N LYS A 30 14.00 1.23 -11.17
CA LYS A 30 13.25 0.53 -12.23
C LYS A 30 12.00 1.29 -12.67
N LEU A 31 11.37 2.06 -11.78
CA LEU A 31 10.27 2.94 -12.14
C LEU A 31 10.76 4.06 -13.08
N GLY A 32 11.94 4.62 -12.82
CA GLY A 32 12.54 5.62 -13.71
C GLY A 32 12.87 5.06 -15.09
N LEU A 33 13.37 3.82 -15.17
CA LEU A 33 13.57 3.13 -16.45
C LEU A 33 12.25 2.96 -17.22
N ARG A 34 11.16 2.58 -16.52
CA ARG A 34 9.82 2.39 -17.11
C ARG A 34 9.25 3.68 -17.71
N PHE A 35 9.54 4.83 -17.08
CA PHE A 35 9.04 6.15 -17.50
C PHE A 35 10.05 6.96 -18.32
N GLY A 36 11.25 6.43 -18.58
CA GLY A 36 12.32 7.12 -19.31
C GLY A 36 12.98 8.28 -18.55
N THR A 37 12.69 8.46 -17.26
CA THR A 37 13.27 9.53 -16.42
C THR A 37 13.26 9.16 -14.95
N GLN A 38 14.35 9.43 -14.22
CA GLN A 38 14.42 9.25 -12.75
C GLN A 38 13.63 10.31 -11.97
N ALA A 39 13.19 11.40 -12.62
CA ALA A 39 12.35 12.41 -11.99
C ALA A 39 11.03 11.83 -11.46
N ILE A 40 10.55 10.73 -12.05
CA ILE A 40 9.33 10.03 -11.61
C ILE A 40 9.41 9.54 -10.16
N LEU A 41 10.61 9.26 -9.63
CA LEU A 41 10.74 8.79 -8.24
C LEU A 41 10.27 9.87 -7.25
N LYS A 42 10.68 11.12 -7.50
CA LYS A 42 10.24 12.28 -6.72
C LYS A 42 8.75 12.52 -6.89
N THR A 43 8.26 12.55 -8.14
CA THR A 43 6.82 12.71 -8.42
C THR A 43 5.96 11.64 -7.76
N PHE A 44 6.42 10.38 -7.76
CA PHE A 44 5.73 9.26 -7.12
C PHE A 44 5.61 9.47 -5.60
N LEU A 45 6.72 9.80 -4.93
CA LEU A 45 6.71 10.08 -3.48
C LEU A 45 5.88 11.32 -3.13
N ASP A 46 6.00 12.37 -3.93
CA ASP A 46 5.25 13.63 -3.71
C ASP A 46 3.74 13.44 -3.89
N SER A 47 3.32 12.53 -4.77
CA SER A 47 1.91 12.25 -5.00
C SER A 47 1.22 11.54 -3.84
N GLU A 48 1.98 10.87 -2.97
CA GLU A 48 1.49 10.03 -1.86
C GLU A 48 0.59 8.86 -2.31
N ARG A 49 0.49 8.62 -3.62
CA ARG A 49 -0.22 7.51 -4.27
C ARG A 49 0.71 6.32 -4.44
N SER A 50 1.23 5.83 -3.33
CA SER A 50 2.24 4.78 -3.33
C SER A 50 1.64 3.39 -3.57
N GLY A 51 0.37 3.18 -3.23
CA GLY A 51 -0.15 1.86 -2.91
C GLY A 51 0.60 1.21 -1.74
N TYR A 52 0.28 -0.05 -1.47
CA TYR A 52 0.81 -0.77 -0.31
C TYR A 52 0.96 -2.27 -0.58
N TYR A 53 1.82 -2.90 0.21
CA TYR A 53 2.00 -4.34 0.19
C TYR A 53 1.06 -5.04 1.18
N LEU A 54 0.74 -6.29 0.84
CA LEU A 54 -0.09 -7.18 1.64
C LEU A 54 0.73 -8.40 2.06
N LYS A 55 0.69 -8.74 3.35
CA LYS A 55 1.15 -10.03 3.87
C LYS A 55 -0.01 -11.00 3.83
N VAL A 56 0.22 -12.21 3.32
CA VAL A 56 -0.78 -13.28 3.37
C VAL A 56 -0.89 -13.78 4.82
N LEU A 57 -2.09 -13.67 5.39
CA LEU A 57 -2.42 -14.26 6.70
C LEU A 57 -3.01 -15.65 6.53
N ARG A 58 -3.85 -15.82 5.50
CA ARG A 58 -4.47 -17.09 5.13
C ARG A 58 -4.49 -17.21 3.61
N GLU A 59 -3.89 -18.29 3.11
CA GLU A 59 -3.95 -18.63 1.69
C GLU A 59 -5.38 -19.00 1.26
N GLY A 60 -5.69 -18.74 -0.01
CA GLY A 60 -7.00 -18.98 -0.57
C GLY A 60 -7.05 -18.66 -2.06
N LYS A 61 -8.25 -18.74 -2.63
CA LYS A 61 -8.49 -18.40 -4.03
C LYS A 61 -8.95 -16.95 -4.15
N VAL A 62 -8.36 -16.25 -5.11
CA VAL A 62 -8.72 -14.89 -5.51
C VAL A 62 -8.96 -14.89 -7.01
N LYS A 63 -10.03 -14.22 -7.46
CA LYS A 63 -10.30 -13.99 -8.89
C LYS A 63 -10.54 -12.51 -9.16
N ALA A 64 -10.36 -12.12 -10.42
CA ALA A 64 -10.73 -10.79 -10.88
C ALA A 64 -12.22 -10.52 -10.59
N GLY A 65 -12.52 -9.35 -10.04
CA GLY A 65 -13.87 -8.95 -9.64
C GLY A 65 -14.28 -9.38 -8.23
N ASP A 66 -13.48 -10.15 -7.50
CA ASP A 66 -13.75 -10.38 -6.07
C ASP A 66 -13.67 -9.04 -5.31
N PRO A 67 -14.66 -8.74 -4.44
CA PRO A 67 -14.62 -7.52 -3.67
C PRO A 67 -13.52 -7.59 -2.62
N ILE A 68 -12.85 -6.47 -2.40
CA ILE A 68 -11.97 -6.27 -1.25
C ILE A 68 -12.84 -5.86 -0.08
N ARG A 69 -12.81 -6.63 1.01
CA ARG A 69 -13.56 -6.35 2.24
C ARG A 69 -12.59 -6.03 3.36
N THR A 70 -12.83 -4.94 4.07
CA THR A 70 -12.16 -4.68 5.35
C THR A 70 -12.76 -5.60 6.41
N LEU A 71 -11.92 -6.47 6.98
CA LEU A 71 -12.31 -7.37 8.06
C LEU A 71 -12.02 -6.75 9.42
N GLU A 72 -10.95 -5.97 9.53
CA GLU A 72 -10.51 -5.32 10.75
C GLU A 72 -9.72 -4.05 10.39
N VAL A 73 -9.99 -2.95 11.09
CA VAL A 73 -9.24 -1.69 10.97
C VAL A 73 -8.34 -1.53 12.18
N ASN A 74 -7.07 -1.21 11.96
CA ASN A 74 -6.09 -0.94 13.01
C ASN A 74 -5.90 0.58 13.20
N GLU A 75 -6.90 1.24 13.78
CA GLU A 75 -6.92 2.71 13.97
C GLU A 75 -5.76 3.24 14.83
N ASN A 76 -5.11 2.38 15.62
CA ASN A 76 -3.97 2.74 16.45
C ASN A 76 -2.64 2.82 15.67
N SER A 77 -2.64 2.41 14.40
CA SER A 77 -1.48 2.46 13.52
C SER A 77 -1.62 3.58 12.49
N PRO A 78 -0.52 4.13 11.96
CA PRO A 78 -0.59 5.18 10.95
C PRO A 78 -1.22 4.67 9.65
N SER A 79 -1.91 5.58 8.95
CA SER A 79 -2.33 5.32 7.57
C SER A 79 -1.12 5.18 6.64
N ILE A 80 -1.32 4.56 5.47
CA ILE A 80 -0.25 4.41 4.47
C ILE A 80 0.25 5.79 4.00
N THR A 81 -0.65 6.76 3.81
CA THR A 81 -0.28 8.14 3.51
C THR A 81 0.58 8.74 4.63
N SER A 82 0.18 8.57 5.90
CA SER A 82 0.96 9.06 7.05
C SER A 82 2.36 8.44 7.10
N MET A 83 2.51 7.14 6.80
CA MET A 83 3.82 6.48 6.71
C MET A 83 4.72 7.08 5.63
N VAL A 84 4.18 7.36 4.44
CA VAL A 84 4.93 8.03 3.35
C VAL A 84 5.39 9.43 3.78
N GLN A 85 4.50 10.20 4.42
CA GLN A 85 4.81 11.54 4.90
C GLN A 85 5.89 11.56 5.98
N MET A 86 5.87 10.59 6.90
CA MET A 86 6.93 10.46 7.91
C MET A 86 8.30 10.26 7.27
N ILE A 87 8.39 9.36 6.28
CA ILE A 87 9.66 9.06 5.59
C ILE A 87 10.15 10.26 4.76
N LYS A 88 9.24 11.01 4.12
CA LYS A 88 9.59 12.26 3.42
C LYS A 88 10.19 13.33 4.33
N ARG A 89 9.83 13.34 5.63
CA ARG A 89 10.32 14.32 6.61
C ARG A 89 11.64 13.91 7.27
N SER A 90 12.04 12.64 7.14
CA SER A 90 13.26 12.09 7.76
C SER A 90 14.51 12.21 6.89
N GLY A 91 14.40 12.72 5.66
CA GLY A 91 15.51 13.01 4.74
C GLY A 91 15.56 14.48 4.39
#